data_AF-A0A4Y2NTG2-F1
#
_entry.id   AF-A0A4Y2NTG2-F1
#
_cell.length_a   1.000
_cell.length_b   1.000
_cell.length_c   1.000
_cell.angle_alpha   90.00
_cell.angle_beta   90.00
_cell.angle_gamma   90.00
#
_symmetry.space_group_name_H-M   'P 1'
#
loop_
_entity.id
_entity.type
_entity.pdbx_description
1 polymer ?
#
loop_
_entity_poly.entity_id
_entity_poly.type
_entity_poly.pdbx_seq_one_letter_code
_entity_poly.pdbx_strand_id
1 'polypeptide(L)'
;MFDIEDNLGPIDVLIGADVVGRLFTGKRRVPSSGLVALESYLGWTIMGKTNLPSEKEDTAMMVISMFVREATIFDLFSLEGLGITDPDEMKSKKENECPTQLYFEEAVRINEDGRYEVSLPWKRDHLPLPSNKEIAMKQLETSTRKLHHENLFTAYDDVFKEWASLCIIENYPVESSSRHHDTISLTDLL
;
A
#
# COMPACT_ATOMS: atom_id res chain seq x y z
N MET A 1 17.08 37.08 2.25
CA MET A 1 16.36 36.52 3.40
C MET A 1 15.11 35.93 2.82
N PHE A 2 15.11 34.61 2.58
CA PHE A 2 13.93 33.87 2.15
C PHE A 2 13.65 32.90 3.28
N ASP A 3 12.56 33.16 4.00
CA ASP A 3 11.99 32.23 4.95
C ASP A 3 11.45 31.05 4.14
N ILE A 4 12.00 29.86 4.38
CA ILE A 4 11.47 28.62 3.85
C ILE A 4 11.24 27.75 5.08
N GLU A 5 10.09 27.98 5.72
CA GLU A 5 9.49 26.99 6.61
C GLU A 5 9.08 25.76 5.78
N ASP A 6 9.33 24.58 6.34
CA ASP A 6 9.01 23.27 5.77
C ASP A 6 7.49 23.05 5.64
N ASN A 7 6.88 23.66 4.63
CA ASN A 7 5.56 23.32 4.13
C ASN A 7 5.69 23.01 2.64
N LEU A 8 5.82 21.72 2.29
CA LEU A 8 5.42 21.27 0.96
C LEU A 8 3.89 21.46 0.91
N GLY A 9 3.49 22.67 0.51
CA GLY A 9 2.09 23.04 0.38
C GLY A 9 1.34 22.11 -0.57
N PRO A 10 0.00 22.07 -0.47
CA PRO A 10 -0.82 21.34 -1.44
C PRO A 10 -0.47 21.77 -2.87
N ILE A 11 -0.59 20.85 -3.83
CA ILE A 11 -0.42 21.16 -5.25
C ILE A 11 -1.47 22.21 -5.63
N ASP A 12 -1.03 23.44 -5.90
CA ASP A 12 -1.94 24.53 -6.26
C ASP A 12 -2.45 24.40 -7.70
N VAL A 13 -1.64 23.83 -8.61
CA VAL A 13 -1.96 23.74 -10.04
C VAL A 13 -1.39 22.44 -10.64
N LEU A 14 -2.26 21.68 -11.31
CA LEU A 14 -1.90 20.50 -12.11
C LEU A 14 -2.17 20.78 -13.59
N ILE A 15 -1.16 20.61 -14.46
CA ILE A 15 -1.27 20.87 -15.90
C ILE A 15 -1.12 19.55 -16.68
N GLY A 16 -2.10 19.25 -17.54
CA GLY A 16 -2.08 18.07 -18.40
C GLY A 16 -0.95 18.09 -19.44
N ALA A 17 -0.35 16.93 -19.70
CA ALA A 17 0.71 16.78 -20.70
C ALA A 17 0.22 17.08 -22.14
N ASP A 18 -1.07 16.91 -22.40
CA ASP A 18 -1.77 17.25 -23.66
C ASP A 18 -1.96 18.78 -23.85
N VAL A 19 -1.76 19.56 -22.79
CA VAL A 19 -1.86 21.03 -22.77
C VAL A 19 -0.49 21.69 -22.74
N VAL A 20 0.55 21.02 -22.20
CA VAL A 20 1.87 21.62 -22.00
C VAL A 20 2.48 22.21 -23.28
N GLY A 21 2.28 21.54 -24.43
CA GLY A 21 2.76 22.03 -25.73
C GLY A 21 2.09 23.32 -26.19
N ARG A 22 0.86 23.59 -25.74
CA ARG A 22 0.13 24.85 -25.99
C ARG A 22 0.51 25.96 -25.01
N LEU A 23 1.10 25.61 -23.87
CA LEU A 23 1.51 26.57 -22.85
C LEU A 23 2.81 27.29 -23.20
N PHE A 24 3.71 26.59 -23.90
CA PHE A 24 4.98 27.17 -24.35
C PHE A 24 4.78 28.09 -25.55
N THR A 25 5.41 29.26 -25.51
CA THR A 25 5.37 30.23 -26.62
C THR A 25 6.37 29.88 -27.73
N GLY A 26 7.23 28.87 -27.48
CA GLY A 26 8.30 28.45 -28.37
C GLY A 26 9.60 29.24 -28.21
N LYS A 27 9.64 30.32 -27.41
CA LYS A 27 10.91 31.01 -27.13
C LYS A 27 11.77 30.18 -26.18
N ARG A 28 13.02 29.97 -26.56
CA ARG A 28 14.01 29.21 -25.81
C ARG A 28 15.29 30.01 -25.61
N ARG A 29 15.86 29.96 -24.41
CA ARG A 29 17.22 30.42 -24.11
C ARG A 29 18.02 29.26 -23.54
N VAL A 30 19.25 29.08 -24.03
CA VAL A 30 20.17 28.06 -23.53
C VAL A 30 21.41 28.79 -23.01
N PRO A 31 21.49 29.08 -21.71
CA PRO A 31 22.72 29.59 -21.11
C PRO A 31 23.86 28.57 -21.20
N SER A 32 25.09 29.02 -21.01
CA SER A 32 26.29 28.17 -20.97
C SER A 32 26.31 27.17 -19.80
N SER A 33 25.38 27.27 -18.85
CA SER A 33 25.22 26.37 -17.70
C SER A 33 24.62 25.01 -18.04
N GLY A 34 24.13 24.80 -19.27
CA GLY A 34 23.45 23.56 -19.67
C GLY A 34 21.97 23.48 -19.25
N LEU A 35 21.48 24.48 -18.52
CA LEU A 35 20.05 24.70 -18.28
C LEU A 35 19.39 25.28 -19.53
N VAL A 36 18.07 25.14 -19.62
CA VAL A 36 17.24 25.65 -20.72
C VAL A 36 16.08 26.44 -20.12
N ALA A 37 15.96 27.70 -20.48
CA ALA A 37 14.78 28.50 -20.15
C ALA A 37 13.78 28.45 -21.31
N LEU A 38 12.56 28.03 -21.02
CA LEU A 38 11.42 28.03 -21.93
C LEU A 38 10.45 29.12 -21.49
N GLU A 39 10.01 29.95 -22.43
CA GLU A 39 8.94 30.91 -22.16
C GLU A 39 7.58 30.22 -22.31
N SER A 40 6.74 30.39 -21.30
CA SER A 40 5.36 29.94 -21.27
C SER A 40 4.44 31.14 -21.04
N TYR A 41 3.13 30.97 -21.22
CA TYR A 41 2.15 32.01 -20.87
C TYR A 41 2.12 32.36 -19.38
N LEU A 42 2.71 31.52 -18.52
CA LEU A 42 2.87 31.77 -17.08
C LEU A 42 4.21 32.44 -16.73
N GLY A 43 5.08 32.68 -17.72
CA GLY A 43 6.43 33.23 -17.53
C GLY A 43 7.53 32.25 -17.93
N TRP A 44 8.76 32.57 -17.55
CA TRP A 44 9.96 31.78 -17.87
C TRP A 44 10.09 30.57 -16.94
N THR A 45 10.13 29.37 -17.51
CA THR A 45 10.35 28.10 -16.82
C THR A 45 11.76 27.59 -17.11
N ILE A 46 12.52 27.24 -16.07
CA ILE A 46 13.87 26.66 -16.20
C ILE A 46 13.77 25.14 -16.18
N MET A 47 14.43 24.49 -17.12
CA MET A 47 14.52 23.04 -17.28
C MET A 47 15.97 22.60 -17.42
N GLY A 48 16.30 21.39 -16.98
CA GLY A 48 17.62 20.80 -17.16
C GLY A 48 18.26 20.34 -15.85
N LYS A 49 19.35 19.61 -15.97
CA LYS A 49 20.09 19.03 -14.84
C LYS A 49 21.08 20.05 -14.30
N THR A 50 21.06 20.28 -12.98
CA THR A 50 22.11 21.06 -12.31
C THR A 50 23.29 20.12 -11.99
N ASN A 51 24.52 20.60 -12.18
CA ASN A 51 25.74 19.84 -11.84
C ASN A 51 26.24 20.14 -10.42
N LEU A 52 25.39 20.72 -9.56
CA LEU A 52 25.75 21.04 -8.18
C LEU A 52 25.56 19.80 -7.30
N PRO A 53 26.59 19.36 -6.55
CA PRO A 53 26.38 18.46 -5.42
C PRO A 53 25.58 19.25 -4.37
N SER A 54 24.28 18.98 -4.33
CA SER A 54 23.37 19.64 -3.40
C SER A 54 23.51 18.94 -2.04
N GLU A 55 24.05 19.63 -1.04
CA GLU A 55 23.93 19.23 0.38
C GLU A 55 22.53 19.52 0.96
N LYS A 56 21.63 20.12 0.18
CA LYS A 56 20.23 20.40 0.53
C LYS A 56 19.33 20.24 -0.70
N GLU A 57 18.45 19.25 -0.66
CA GLU A 57 17.50 18.91 -1.71
C GLU A 57 16.50 20.06 -1.99
N ASP A 58 16.89 21.03 -2.81
CA ASP A 58 15.93 21.93 -3.48
C ASP A 58 15.19 21.12 -4.55
N THR A 59 14.10 20.48 -4.13
CA THR A 59 13.33 19.55 -4.97
C THR A 59 12.31 20.30 -5.83
N ALA A 60 12.76 20.99 -6.86
CA ALA A 60 11.91 21.25 -8.03
C ALA A 60 11.96 20.01 -8.94
N MET A 61 11.21 18.97 -8.59
CA MET A 61 11.18 17.71 -9.34
C MET A 61 10.17 17.78 -10.47
N MET A 62 10.67 17.92 -11.72
CA MET A 62 9.85 17.71 -12.91
C MET A 62 9.84 16.21 -13.24
N VAL A 63 8.78 15.50 -12.84
CA VAL A 63 8.56 14.09 -13.25
C VAL A 63 7.77 14.08 -14.55
N ILE A 64 8.43 13.78 -15.66
CA ILE A 64 7.74 13.45 -16.92
C ILE A 64 7.69 11.92 -17.01
N SER A 65 6.56 11.32 -16.63
CA SER A 65 6.30 9.90 -16.90
C SER A 65 5.75 9.76 -18.32
N MET A 66 6.62 9.40 -19.27
CA MET A 66 6.22 8.97 -20.61
C MET A 66 6.17 7.44 -20.65
N PHE A 67 5.19 6.82 -19.97
CA PHE A 67 4.80 5.45 -20.28
C PHE A 67 3.69 5.48 -21.33
N VAL A 68 4.07 5.59 -22.60
CA VAL A 68 3.13 5.32 -23.71
C VAL A 68 3.29 3.86 -24.10
N ARG A 69 2.70 2.97 -23.30
CA ARG A 69 2.04 1.80 -23.88
C ARG A 69 0.62 2.26 -24.19
N GLU A 70 0.06 1.84 -25.32
CA GLU A 70 -1.38 1.94 -25.56
C GLU A 70 -2.08 1.04 -24.52
N ALA A 71 -2.21 1.56 -23.30
CA ALA A 71 -2.86 0.86 -22.21
C ALA A 71 -4.37 0.93 -22.48
N THR A 72 -4.93 -0.22 -22.80
CA THR A 72 -6.37 -0.41 -22.81
C THR A 72 -6.90 -0.32 -21.37
N ILE A 73 -8.20 -0.09 -21.18
CA ILE A 73 -8.82 -0.15 -19.84
C ILE A 73 -8.50 -1.48 -19.15
N PHE A 74 -8.39 -2.56 -19.92
CA PHE A 74 -8.02 -3.87 -19.41
C PHE A 74 -6.61 -3.90 -18.81
N ASP A 75 -5.66 -3.15 -19.39
CA ASP A 75 -4.30 -3.04 -18.87
C ASP A 75 -4.23 -2.25 -17.55
N LEU A 76 -5.21 -1.39 -17.28
CA LEU A 76 -5.34 -0.70 -15.99
C LEU A 76 -5.72 -1.67 -14.85
N PHE A 77 -6.42 -2.75 -15.19
CA PHE A 77 -6.87 -3.78 -14.27
C PHE A 77 -6.04 -5.06 -14.35
N SER A 78 -5.01 -5.09 -15.20
CA SER A 78 -4.08 -6.21 -15.24
C SER A 78 -3.12 -6.12 -14.07
N LEU A 79 -2.80 -7.28 -13.48
CA LEU A 79 -1.81 -7.35 -12.40
C LEU A 79 -0.42 -6.87 -12.87
N GLU A 80 -0.12 -7.06 -14.16
CA GLU A 80 1.06 -6.50 -14.84
C GLU A 80 1.04 -4.95 -14.86
N GLY A 81 -0.11 -4.34 -15.14
CA GLY A 81 -0.29 -2.88 -15.11
C GLY A 81 -0.21 -2.27 -13.70
N LEU A 82 -0.54 -3.07 -12.68
CA LEU A 82 -0.42 -2.69 -11.25
C LEU A 82 0.97 -2.98 -10.67
N GLY A 83 1.89 -3.56 -11.44
CA GLY A 83 3.23 -3.94 -10.97
C GLY A 83 3.24 -5.10 -9.96
N ILE A 84 2.15 -5.86 -9.89
CA ILE A 84 1.99 -7.05 -9.05
C ILE A 84 2.24 -8.26 -9.94
N THR A 85 3.48 -8.41 -10.41
CA THR A 85 3.87 -9.61 -11.16
C THR A 85 4.48 -10.61 -10.19
N ASP A 86 3.78 -11.72 -9.96
CA ASP A 86 4.34 -12.85 -9.21
C ASP A 86 5.22 -13.67 -10.17
N PRO A 87 6.52 -13.90 -9.88
CA PRO A 87 7.38 -14.72 -10.75
C PRO A 87 6.87 -16.17 -10.90
N ASP A 88 5.97 -16.61 -9.99
CA ASP A 88 5.31 -17.91 -10.02
C ASP A 88 4.09 -17.99 -10.98
N GLU A 89 3.60 -16.88 -11.54
CA GLU A 89 2.47 -16.89 -12.51
C GLU A 89 2.81 -17.56 -13.85
N MET A 90 4.07 -17.97 -14.07
CA MET A 90 4.43 -18.84 -15.20
C MET A 90 3.95 -20.29 -15.04
N LYS A 91 3.46 -20.68 -13.85
CA LYS A 91 2.70 -21.93 -13.71
C LYS A 91 1.29 -21.67 -14.23
N SER A 92 0.87 -22.48 -15.20
CA SER A 92 -0.48 -22.43 -15.77
C SER A 92 -1.51 -22.27 -14.66
N LYS A 93 -2.45 -21.33 -14.80
CA LYS A 93 -3.58 -21.11 -13.89
C LYS A 93 -4.22 -22.43 -13.39
N LYS A 94 -4.27 -23.42 -14.28
CA LYS A 94 -4.80 -24.77 -14.06
C LYS A 94 -3.98 -25.64 -13.09
N GLU A 95 -2.67 -25.39 -12.98
CA GLU A 95 -1.74 -26.11 -12.10
C GLU A 95 -1.86 -25.67 -10.64
N ASN A 96 -2.25 -24.41 -10.39
CA ASN A 96 -2.50 -23.88 -9.05
C ASN A 96 -3.96 -24.08 -8.57
N GLU A 97 -4.92 -24.14 -9.49
CA GLU A 97 -6.35 -24.36 -9.16
C GLU A 97 -6.61 -25.75 -8.54
N CYS A 98 -5.96 -26.80 -9.06
CA CYS A 98 -6.20 -28.18 -8.62
C CYS A 98 -5.75 -28.44 -7.17
N PRO A 99 -4.54 -28.04 -6.72
CA PRO A 99 -4.12 -28.20 -5.32
C PRO A 99 -4.95 -27.36 -4.34
N THR A 100 -5.38 -26.15 -4.72
CA THR A 100 -6.21 -25.29 -3.85
C THR A 100 -7.61 -25.87 -3.67
N GLN A 101 -8.21 -26.42 -4.73
CA GLN A 101 -9.50 -27.09 -4.64
C GLN A 101 -9.43 -28.35 -3.77
N LEU A 102 -8.40 -29.18 -3.96
CA LEU A 102 -8.17 -30.36 -3.11
C LEU A 102 -7.96 -29.98 -1.63
N TYR A 103 -7.20 -28.92 -1.37
CA TYR A 103 -7.00 -28.42 0.00
C TYR A 103 -8.30 -27.92 0.62
N PHE A 104 -9.15 -27.23 -0.14
CA PHE A 104 -10.45 -26.79 0.33
C PHE A 104 -11.34 -27.99 0.71
N GLU A 105 -11.43 -29.00 -0.17
CA GLU A 105 -12.22 -30.20 0.10
C GLU A 105 -11.73 -30.98 1.33
N GLU A 106 -10.42 -31.04 1.56
CA GLU A 106 -9.83 -31.68 2.74
C GLU A 106 -9.99 -30.83 4.01
N ALA A 107 -9.92 -29.51 3.90
CA ALA A 107 -9.97 -28.59 5.04
C ALA A 107 -11.38 -28.29 5.54
N VAL A 108 -12.43 -28.59 4.76
CA VAL A 108 -13.82 -28.40 5.17
C VAL A 108 -14.21 -29.47 6.20
N ARG A 109 -14.57 -29.03 7.41
CA ARG A 109 -15.08 -29.87 8.48
C ARG A 109 -16.35 -29.27 9.07
N ILE A 110 -17.20 -30.09 9.69
CA ILE A 110 -18.32 -29.62 10.51
C ILE A 110 -17.85 -29.59 11.97
N ASN A 111 -17.94 -28.43 12.62
CA ASN A 111 -17.57 -28.27 14.02
C ASN A 111 -18.65 -28.84 14.97
N GLU A 112 -18.40 -28.81 16.28
CA GLU A 112 -19.31 -29.34 17.31
C GLU A 112 -20.69 -28.66 17.31
N ASP A 113 -20.76 -27.41 16.85
CA ASP A 113 -21.99 -26.63 16.69
C ASP A 113 -22.74 -26.91 15.37
N GLY A 114 -22.27 -27.84 14.55
CA GLY A 114 -22.88 -28.18 13.26
C GLY A 114 -22.62 -27.18 12.13
N ARG A 115 -21.62 -26.30 12.27
CA ARG A 115 -21.22 -25.30 11.26
C ARG A 115 -20.05 -25.79 10.44
N TYR A 116 -20.02 -25.42 9.16
CA TYR A 116 -18.86 -25.66 8.30
C TYR A 116 -17.72 -24.72 8.70
N GLU A 117 -16.57 -25.29 8.98
CA GLU A 117 -15.30 -24.62 9.21
C GLU A 117 -14.34 -25.00 8.08
N VAL A 118 -13.56 -24.05 7.59
CA VAL A 118 -12.53 -24.29 6.57
C VAL A 118 -11.27 -23.52 6.91
N SER A 119 -10.12 -24.16 6.75
CA SER A 119 -8.83 -23.51 6.91
C SER A 119 -8.62 -22.44 5.84
N LEU A 120 -8.04 -21.30 6.22
CA LEU A 120 -7.67 -20.26 5.26
C LEU A 120 -6.61 -20.81 4.27
N PRO A 121 -6.73 -20.52 2.96
CA PRO A 121 -5.84 -21.05 1.94
C PRO A 121 -4.50 -20.28 1.91
N TRP A 122 -3.64 -20.53 2.90
CA TRP A 122 -2.31 -19.94 2.95
C TRP A 122 -1.38 -20.53 1.87
N LYS A 123 -0.53 -19.68 1.27
CA LYS A 123 0.56 -20.14 0.39
C LYS A 123 1.57 -20.92 1.24
N ARG A 124 1.83 -22.18 0.90
CA ARG A 124 2.70 -23.08 1.68
C ARG A 124 4.14 -22.55 1.78
N ASP A 125 4.63 -21.93 0.71
CA ASP A 125 6.01 -21.44 0.59
C ASP A 125 6.11 -19.91 0.75
N HIS A 126 5.37 -19.33 1.69
CA HIS A 126 5.51 -17.89 1.99
C HIS A 126 6.70 -17.64 2.91
N LEU A 127 7.39 -16.52 2.69
CA LEU A 127 8.41 -16.05 3.62
C LEU A 127 7.75 -15.71 4.97
N PRO A 128 8.42 -15.95 6.11
CA PRO A 128 7.91 -15.54 7.41
C PRO A 128 7.57 -14.05 7.41
N LEU A 129 6.33 -13.72 7.79
CA LEU A 129 5.90 -12.34 7.88
C LEU A 129 6.58 -11.68 9.09
N PRO A 130 7.13 -10.46 8.94
CA PRO A 130 7.68 -9.73 10.07
C PRO A 130 6.57 -9.38 11.07
N SER A 131 6.91 -9.35 12.36
CA SER A 131 5.96 -8.96 13.39
C SER A 131 5.52 -7.51 13.23
N ASN A 132 4.21 -7.29 13.11
CA ASN A 132 3.61 -5.95 13.05
C ASN A 132 3.15 -5.44 14.43
N LYS A 133 3.47 -6.16 15.52
CA LYS A 133 2.95 -5.90 16.87
C LYS A 133 3.19 -4.47 17.35
N GLU A 134 4.41 -3.96 17.21
CA GLU A 134 4.76 -2.62 17.68
C GLU A 134 4.00 -1.52 16.92
N ILE A 135 3.84 -1.70 15.60
CA ILE A 135 3.11 -0.77 14.74
C ILE A 135 1.62 -0.80 15.11
N ALA A 136 1.04 -1.99 15.24
CA ALA A 136 -0.35 -2.18 15.63
C ALA A 136 -0.63 -1.57 17.02
N MET A 137 0.28 -1.76 17.98
CA MET A 137 0.16 -1.17 19.32
C MET A 137 0.16 0.36 19.29
N LYS A 138 1.10 0.98 18.56
CA LYS A 138 1.13 2.45 18.40
C LYS A 138 -0.13 2.99 17.73
N GLN A 139 -0.66 2.28 16.74
CA GLN A 139 -1.92 2.65 16.10
C GLN A 139 -3.11 2.55 17.07
N LEU A 140 -3.15 1.50 17.89
CA LEU A 140 -4.17 1.32 18.92
C LEU A 140 -4.14 2.47 19.94
N GLU A 141 -2.96 2.81 20.45
CA GLU A 141 -2.79 3.93 21.39
C GLU A 141 -3.26 5.26 20.79
N THR A 142 -2.84 5.53 19.55
CA THR A 142 -3.19 6.77 18.85
C THR A 142 -4.70 6.85 18.61
N SER A 143 -5.31 5.75 18.16
CA SER A 143 -6.76 5.66 17.89
C SER A 143 -7.56 5.81 19.18
N THR A 144 -7.14 5.15 20.26
CA THR A 144 -7.75 5.23 21.59
C THR A 144 -7.74 6.67 22.11
N ARG A 145 -6.59 7.35 22.01
CA ARG A 145 -6.46 8.75 22.41
C ARG A 145 -7.41 9.67 21.63
N LYS A 146 -7.54 9.43 20.31
CA LYS A 146 -8.47 10.19 19.46
C LYS A 146 -9.92 9.96 19.87
N LEU A 147 -10.32 8.71 20.13
CA LEU A 147 -11.67 8.37 20.57
C LEU A 147 -12.03 9.01 21.91
N HIS A 148 -11.08 9.08 22.86
CA HIS A 148 -11.30 9.81 24.11
C HIS A 148 -11.46 11.32 23.89
N HIS A 149 -10.63 11.92 23.04
CA HIS A 149 -10.73 13.34 22.71
C HIS A 149 -12.08 13.71 22.09
N GLU A 150 -12.61 12.82 21.24
CA GLU A 150 -13.90 12.99 20.57
C GLU A 150 -15.10 12.51 21.42
N ASN A 151 -14.88 12.03 22.66
CA ASN A 151 -15.89 11.44 23.54
C ASN A 151 -16.65 10.24 22.92
N LEU A 152 -16.01 9.51 22.01
CA LEU A 152 -16.59 8.34 21.32
C LEU A 152 -16.17 7.00 21.91
N PHE A 153 -15.23 6.98 22.85
CA PHE A 153 -14.65 5.74 23.39
C PHE A 153 -15.72 4.77 23.91
N THR A 154 -16.65 5.21 24.75
CA THR A 154 -17.70 4.35 25.33
C THR A 154 -18.61 3.76 24.26
N ALA A 155 -19.00 4.55 23.25
CA ALA A 155 -19.85 4.06 22.17
C ALA A 155 -19.17 2.93 21.37
N TYR A 156 -17.87 3.04 21.12
CA TYR A 156 -17.10 1.98 20.46
C TYR A 156 -16.92 0.75 21.37
N ASP A 157 -16.61 0.96 22.64
CA ASP A 157 -16.45 -0.11 23.64
C ASP A 157 -17.73 -0.94 23.78
N ASP A 158 -18.90 -0.30 23.74
CA ASP A 158 -20.19 -1.00 23.78
C ASP A 158 -20.43 -1.87 22.54
N VAL A 159 -20.02 -1.43 21.34
CA VAL A 159 -20.05 -2.25 20.11
C VAL A 159 -19.14 -3.47 20.22
N PHE A 160 -17.92 -3.31 20.75
CA PHE A 160 -17.02 -4.44 20.95
C PHE A 160 -17.57 -5.45 21.97
N LYS A 161 -18.20 -5.00 23.05
CA LYS A 161 -18.89 -5.88 24.01
C LYS A 161 -20.06 -6.62 23.38
N GLU A 162 -20.85 -5.95 22.54
CA GLU A 162 -21.92 -6.58 21.79
C GLU A 162 -21.36 -7.68 20.87
N TRP A 163 -20.33 -7.37 20.07
CA TRP A 163 -19.69 -8.35 19.20
C TRP A 163 -19.10 -9.53 19.96
N ALA A 164 -18.51 -9.30 21.13
CA ALA A 164 -18.04 -10.38 22.00
C ALA A 164 -19.21 -11.23 22.52
N SER A 165 -20.34 -10.63 22.90
CA SER A 165 -21.54 -11.35 23.33
C SER A 165 -22.19 -12.19 22.22
N LEU A 166 -22.03 -11.74 20.97
CA LEU A 166 -22.48 -12.44 19.76
C LEU A 166 -21.46 -13.46 19.25
N CYS A 167 -20.33 -13.64 19.95
CA CYS A 167 -19.21 -14.49 19.54
C CYS A 167 -18.65 -14.15 18.13
N ILE A 168 -18.74 -12.88 17.73
CA ILE A 168 -18.15 -12.35 16.49
C ILE A 168 -16.64 -12.10 16.69
N ILE A 169 -16.27 -11.68 17.90
CA ILE A 169 -14.88 -11.48 18.32
C ILE A 169 -14.60 -12.27 19.60
N GLU A 170 -13.33 -12.62 19.79
CA GLU A 170 -12.85 -13.29 20.99
C GLU A 170 -11.63 -12.56 21.57
N ASN A 171 -11.38 -12.77 22.86
CA ASN A 171 -10.17 -12.26 23.50
C ASN A 171 -8.98 -13.13 23.12
N TYR A 172 -7.88 -12.47 22.74
CA TYR A 172 -6.64 -13.18 22.46
C TYR A 172 -6.07 -13.79 23.77
N PRO A 173 -5.76 -15.09 23.81
CA PRO A 173 -5.24 -15.74 25.01
C PRO A 173 -3.85 -15.19 25.36
N VAL A 174 -3.68 -14.72 26.60
CA VAL A 174 -2.45 -14.06 27.09
C VAL A 174 -1.24 -15.02 27.13
N GLU A 175 -1.46 -16.34 27.13
CA GLU A 175 -0.41 -17.36 27.29
C GLU A 175 0.27 -17.84 26.00
N SER A 176 -0.18 -17.40 24.82
CA SER A 176 0.35 -17.90 23.53
C SER A 176 1.59 -17.16 23.02
N SER A 177 2.22 -16.29 23.83
CA SER A 177 3.38 -15.48 23.42
C SER A 177 4.67 -16.27 23.12
N SER A 178 4.63 -17.60 23.12
CA SER A 178 5.80 -18.46 22.96
C SER A 178 5.72 -19.48 21.81
N ARG A 179 4.63 -19.57 21.03
CA ARG A 179 4.50 -20.62 19.97
C ARG A 179 3.89 -20.17 18.63
N HIS A 180 3.92 -18.87 18.36
CA HIS A 180 3.69 -18.18 17.07
C HIS A 180 4.73 -18.34 15.95
N HIS A 181 5.74 -19.21 16.06
CA HIS A 181 6.64 -19.50 14.94
C HIS A 181 6.85 -21.01 14.90
N ASP A 182 6.27 -21.63 13.88
CA ASP A 182 6.41 -23.04 13.52
C ASP A 182 6.03 -24.03 14.63
N THR A 183 4.80 -24.56 14.61
CA THR A 183 4.45 -26.00 14.76
C THR A 183 2.93 -26.12 14.92
N ILE A 184 2.21 -26.61 13.90
CA ILE A 184 0.96 -27.37 14.15
C ILE A 184 1.45 -28.73 14.62
N SER A 185 1.47 -28.96 15.94
CA SER A 185 1.95 -30.22 16.50
C SER A 185 0.84 -31.26 16.38
N LEU A 186 1.06 -32.24 15.51
CA LEU A 186 0.25 -33.44 15.35
C LEU A 186 0.48 -34.46 16.49
N THR A 187 0.66 -34.01 17.73
CA THR A 187 1.00 -34.90 18.87
C THR A 187 0.00 -34.92 20.02
N ASP A 188 -1.13 -34.22 19.94
CA ASP A 188 -2.17 -34.32 20.98
C ASP A 188 -3.25 -35.39 20.65
N LEU A 189 -2.89 -36.37 19.82
CA LEU A 189 -3.64 -37.62 19.63
C LEU A 189 -2.76 -38.82 20.00
N LEU A 190 -2.52 -38.97 21.30
CA LEU A 190 -2.55 -40.24 22.03
C LEU A 190 -2.92 -39.98 23.50
#